data_AF-A0A6G6F8Q9-F1
#
_entry.id   AF-A0A6G6F8Q9-F1
#
_cell.length_a   1.000
_cell.length_b   1.000
_cell.length_c   1.000
_cell.angle_alpha   90.00
_cell.angle_beta   90.00
_cell.angle_gamma   90.00
#
_symmetry.space_group_name_H-M   'P 1'
#
loop_
_entity.id
_entity.type
_entity.pdbx_description
1 polymer ?
#
loop_
_entity_poly.entity_id
_entity_poly.type
_entity_poly.pdbx_seq_one_letter_code
_entity_poly.pdbx_strand_id
1 'polypeptide(L)'
;MAEFDICAYGDQGSHGAATGVLANNGTLTGHHIIPDHCFYYTSGLRGKGDLSGFLCPNVRGYTTAAAPVIILSADNNGGKSRNHGLAHAVFDPIELAASQVGNQWSYADARAAAIRSIATQFPVSEAAVTQALDAYFVDELGLEDTTMIRAGEHGTMASAPAPRRSGRAPRQRHMPNFRFKPY
;
A
#
# COMPACT_ATOMS: atom_id res chain seq x y z
N MET A 1 4.02 25.18 -5.75
CA MET A 1 4.16 23.71 -5.83
C MET A 1 3.33 23.14 -4.70
N ALA A 2 2.47 22.18 -5.01
CA ALA A 2 1.52 21.53 -4.09
C ALA A 2 2.19 20.43 -3.21
N GLU A 3 3.50 20.52 -2.97
CA GLU A 3 4.17 19.55 -2.10
C GLU A 3 3.61 19.70 -0.67
N PHE A 4 3.33 18.56 -0.04
CA PHE A 4 2.63 18.41 1.23
C PHE A 4 1.10 18.57 1.20
N ASP A 5 0.49 18.82 0.04
CA ASP A 5 -0.97 18.73 -0.09
C ASP A 5 -1.44 17.28 0.12
N ILE A 6 -2.58 17.10 0.79
CA ILE A 6 -3.27 15.83 0.89
C ILE A 6 -4.44 15.81 -0.08
N CYS A 7 -4.56 14.76 -0.88
CA CYS A 7 -5.63 14.55 -1.85
C CYS A 7 -5.94 13.07 -2.03
N ALA A 8 -6.96 12.72 -2.83
CA ALA A 8 -7.14 11.35 -3.28
C ALA A 8 -6.05 10.97 -4.31
N TYR A 9 -5.62 9.71 -4.33
CA TYR A 9 -4.62 9.23 -5.29
C TYR A 9 -5.01 9.49 -6.76
N GLY A 10 -6.29 9.36 -7.10
CA GLY A 10 -6.83 9.62 -8.43
C GLY A 10 -6.69 11.08 -8.86
N ASP A 11 -6.62 11.99 -7.89
CA ASP A 11 -6.54 13.44 -8.12
C ASP A 11 -5.10 13.97 -8.08
N GLN A 12 -4.11 13.14 -7.74
CA GLN A 12 -2.72 13.58 -7.55
C GLN A 12 -2.16 14.36 -8.75
N GLY A 13 -2.61 14.05 -9.98
CA GLY A 13 -2.21 14.75 -11.20
C GLY A 13 -2.64 16.22 -11.21
N SER A 14 -3.83 16.51 -10.68
CA SER A 14 -4.34 17.88 -10.48
C SER A 14 -3.54 18.64 -9.42
N HIS A 15 -2.87 17.92 -8.51
CA HIS A 15 -1.93 18.45 -7.53
C HIS A 15 -0.47 18.43 -8.02
N GLY A 16 -0.24 18.25 -9.33
CA GLY A 16 1.09 18.36 -9.91
C GLY A 16 1.96 17.10 -9.81
N ALA A 17 1.43 16.00 -9.25
CA ALA A 17 2.10 14.70 -9.37
C ALA A 17 2.11 14.24 -10.84
N ALA A 18 3.15 13.50 -11.24
CA ALA A 18 3.41 13.06 -12.62
C ALA A 18 3.65 14.17 -13.68
N THR A 19 3.45 15.45 -13.36
CA THR A 19 3.65 16.58 -14.30
C THR A 19 4.88 17.44 -13.98
N GLY A 20 5.40 17.37 -12.75
CA GLY A 20 6.51 18.23 -12.31
C GLY A 20 7.85 17.52 -12.37
N VAL A 21 8.61 17.65 -13.47
CA VAL A 21 10.07 17.50 -13.38
C VAL A 21 10.56 18.65 -12.50
N LEU A 22 10.90 18.33 -11.25
CA LEU A 22 11.54 19.26 -10.32
C LEU A 22 12.92 19.65 -10.89
N ALA A 23 13.37 20.88 -10.61
CA ALA A 23 14.60 21.46 -11.14
C ALA A 23 15.88 20.60 -10.97
N ASN A 24 15.85 19.61 -10.06
CA ASN A 24 16.97 18.74 -9.73
C ASN A 24 16.74 17.27 -10.16
N ASN A 25 16.07 16.97 -11.29
CA ASN A 25 15.77 15.59 -11.68
C ASN A 25 14.97 14.81 -10.62
N GLY A 26 13.90 15.44 -10.10
CA GLY A 26 12.92 14.75 -9.27
C GLY A 26 11.53 14.86 -9.86
N THR A 27 10.58 14.12 -9.30
CA THR A 27 9.16 14.26 -9.62
C THR A 27 8.32 14.43 -8.36
N LEU A 28 7.08 14.89 -8.52
CA LEU A 28 6.08 14.80 -7.47
C LEU A 28 5.27 13.51 -7.66
N THR A 29 4.99 12.83 -6.55
CA THR A 29 4.21 11.60 -6.49
C THR A 29 3.21 11.67 -5.35
N GLY A 30 2.02 11.10 -5.54
CA GLY A 30 1.15 10.76 -4.42
C GLY A 30 1.76 9.61 -3.61
N HIS A 31 2.16 9.89 -2.38
CA HIS A 31 2.55 8.87 -1.40
C HIS A 31 1.34 8.49 -0.55
N HIS A 32 0.93 7.22 -0.63
CA HIS A 32 -0.17 6.71 0.20
C HIS A 32 0.14 6.90 1.69
N ILE A 33 -0.78 7.55 2.41
CA ILE A 33 -0.60 7.85 3.83
C ILE A 33 -0.58 6.54 4.66
N ILE A 34 -1.52 5.62 4.37
CA ILE A 34 -1.39 4.19 4.73
C ILE A 34 -1.12 3.43 3.42
N PRO A 35 -0.03 2.63 3.31
CA PRO A 35 0.30 1.92 2.08
C PRO A 35 -0.87 1.07 1.56
N ASP A 36 -1.08 1.11 0.24
CA ASP A 36 -2.21 0.43 -0.41
C ASP A 36 -2.16 -1.10 -0.22
N HIS A 37 -0.95 -1.66 -0.14
CA HIS A 37 -0.76 -3.08 0.13
C HIS A 37 -1.30 -3.51 1.51
N CYS A 38 -1.57 -2.61 2.45
CA CYS A 38 -2.28 -2.96 3.69
C CYS A 38 -3.72 -3.48 3.45
N PHE A 39 -4.27 -3.22 2.27
CA PHE A 39 -5.67 -3.50 1.91
C PHE A 39 -5.85 -4.63 0.88
N TYR A 40 -4.75 -5.25 0.43
CA TYR A 40 -4.76 -6.37 -0.52
C TYR A 40 -3.97 -7.57 0.00
N TYR A 41 -4.34 -8.79 -0.35
CA TYR A 41 -3.51 -10.00 -0.22
C TYR A 41 -2.58 -10.13 -1.42
N THR A 42 -1.33 -9.69 -1.30
CA THR A 42 -0.39 -9.62 -2.44
C THR A 42 0.50 -10.87 -2.62
N SER A 43 0.31 -11.95 -1.86
CA SER A 43 1.15 -13.16 -1.93
C SER A 43 1.24 -13.72 -3.36
N GLY A 44 2.42 -13.60 -3.99
CA GLY A 44 2.71 -14.17 -5.32
C GLY A 44 2.04 -13.46 -6.51
N LEU A 45 1.58 -12.21 -6.33
CA LEU A 45 0.80 -11.49 -7.34
C LEU A 45 1.48 -10.27 -7.94
N ARG A 46 2.77 -10.01 -7.64
CA ARG A 46 3.54 -8.95 -8.31
C ARG A 46 3.38 -9.09 -9.84
N GLY A 47 2.86 -8.04 -10.48
CA GLY A 47 2.63 -7.99 -11.93
C GLY A 47 1.33 -8.60 -12.44
N LYS A 48 0.40 -9.03 -11.56
CA LYS A 48 -0.95 -9.43 -11.97
C LYS A 48 -1.89 -8.22 -11.89
N GLY A 49 -2.65 -7.99 -12.95
CA GLY A 49 -3.52 -6.82 -13.18
C GLY A 49 -4.56 -6.57 -12.08
N ASP A 50 -5.85 -6.77 -12.36
CA ASP A 50 -6.91 -6.42 -11.39
C ASP A 50 -6.74 -7.17 -10.05
N LEU A 51 -6.58 -6.41 -8.96
CA LEU A 51 -6.38 -6.88 -7.59
C LEU A 51 -7.70 -6.95 -6.78
N SER A 52 -8.86 -6.64 -7.37
CA SER A 52 -10.16 -6.62 -6.70
C SER A 52 -10.51 -7.94 -6.01
N GLY A 53 -10.09 -9.08 -6.56
CA GLY A 53 -10.28 -10.41 -5.98
C GLY A 53 -9.41 -10.73 -4.75
N PHE A 54 -8.51 -9.82 -4.37
CA PHE A 54 -7.55 -10.00 -3.29
C PHE A 54 -7.73 -8.98 -2.16
N LEU A 55 -8.84 -8.24 -2.12
CA LEU A 55 -9.13 -7.29 -1.04
C LEU A 55 -9.08 -7.97 0.34
N CYS A 56 -8.55 -7.22 1.31
CA CYS A 56 -8.66 -7.57 2.72
C CYS A 56 -10.15 -7.72 3.08
N PRO A 57 -10.60 -8.83 3.70
CA PRO A 57 -12.03 -9.14 3.84
C PRO A 57 -12.80 -8.09 4.63
N ASN A 58 -12.10 -7.39 5.53
CA ASN A 58 -12.67 -6.40 6.43
C ASN A 58 -12.70 -4.99 5.85
N VAL A 59 -12.21 -4.78 4.62
CA VAL A 59 -12.08 -3.46 4.01
C VAL A 59 -12.82 -3.43 2.68
N ARG A 60 -14.14 -3.62 2.77
CA ARG A 60 -15.03 -3.60 1.60
C ARG A 60 -15.05 -2.20 0.99
N GLY A 61 -14.92 -2.11 -0.32
CA GLY A 61 -15.02 -0.85 -1.05
C GLY A 61 -13.71 -0.07 -1.18
N TYR A 62 -12.60 -0.54 -0.59
CA TYR A 62 -11.30 0.10 -0.79
C TYR A 62 -10.93 0.16 -2.27
N THR A 63 -10.60 1.36 -2.72
CA THR A 63 -9.98 1.61 -4.03
C THR A 63 -8.69 2.39 -3.85
N THR A 64 -7.64 2.02 -4.60
CA THR A 64 -6.39 2.78 -4.61
C THR A 64 -6.62 4.23 -5.03
N ALA A 65 -7.53 4.48 -5.97
CA ALA A 65 -7.80 5.81 -6.52
C ALA A 65 -8.42 6.78 -5.50
N ALA A 66 -9.30 6.32 -4.61
CA ALA A 66 -9.91 7.18 -3.59
C ALA A 66 -9.05 7.31 -2.32
N ALA A 67 -8.06 6.43 -2.13
CA ALA A 67 -7.23 6.44 -0.93
C ALA A 67 -6.43 7.75 -0.80
N PRO A 68 -6.34 8.31 0.43
CA PRO A 68 -5.65 9.56 0.67
C PRO A 68 -4.14 9.40 0.49
N VAL A 69 -3.55 10.35 -0.22
CA VAL A 69 -2.11 10.49 -0.43
C VAL A 69 -1.65 11.86 -0.03
N ILE A 70 -0.39 11.97 0.37
CA ILE A 70 0.32 13.24 0.48
C ILE A 70 1.24 13.40 -0.72
N ILE A 71 1.27 14.59 -1.32
CA ILE A 71 2.14 14.89 -2.45
C ILE A 71 3.56 15.10 -1.94
N LEU A 72 4.49 14.22 -2.31
CA LEU A 72 5.88 14.28 -1.89
C LEU A 72 6.80 14.28 -3.10
N SER A 73 7.94 14.95 -2.99
CA SER A 73 9.03 14.80 -3.94
C SER A 73 9.67 13.41 -3.86
N ALA A 74 10.00 12.88 -5.03
CA ALA A 74 10.71 11.64 -5.27
C ALA A 74 11.80 11.86 -6.35
N ASP A 75 12.59 10.82 -6.64
CA ASP A 75 13.43 10.81 -7.83
C ASP A 75 12.58 10.77 -9.12
N ASN A 76 13.24 10.94 -10.27
CA ASN A 76 12.58 10.94 -11.58
C ASN A 76 11.75 9.68 -11.90
N ASN A 77 11.95 8.57 -11.18
CA ASN A 77 11.21 7.33 -11.39
C ASN A 77 10.11 7.11 -10.34
N GLY A 78 9.85 8.09 -9.47
CA GLY A 78 8.89 7.96 -8.37
C GLY A 78 9.36 7.04 -7.25
N GLY A 79 10.67 6.83 -7.12
CA GLY A 79 11.28 5.94 -6.14
C GLY A 79 11.34 6.49 -4.71
N LYS A 80 11.79 5.64 -3.78
CA LYS A 80 11.93 5.91 -2.33
C LYS A 80 13.12 6.83 -2.02
N SER A 81 13.12 8.04 -2.55
CA SER A 81 14.14 9.06 -2.29
C SER A 81 13.48 10.39 -1.93
N ARG A 82 14.27 11.36 -1.45
CA ARG A 82 13.78 12.68 -0.99
C ARG A 82 12.68 12.53 0.07
N ASN A 83 11.66 13.40 0.05
CA ASN A 83 10.58 13.39 1.03
C ASN A 83 9.77 12.09 0.98
N HIS A 84 9.57 11.49 -0.19
CA HIS A 84 8.94 10.16 -0.30
C HIS A 84 9.74 9.10 0.47
N GLY A 85 11.08 9.12 0.33
CA GLY A 85 11.97 8.26 1.10
C GLY A 85 11.94 8.49 2.62
N LEU A 86 11.77 9.74 3.06
CA LEU A 86 11.66 10.07 4.49
C LEU A 86 10.39 9.48 5.12
N ALA A 87 9.26 9.49 4.41
CA ALA A 87 8.04 8.85 4.88
C ALA A 87 8.24 7.34 5.07
N HIS A 88 8.84 6.67 4.08
CA HIS A 88 9.20 5.25 4.17
C HIS A 88 10.18 4.93 5.29
N ALA A 89 11.17 5.79 5.53
CA ALA A 89 12.17 5.57 6.58
C ALA A 89 11.54 5.45 7.99
N VAL A 90 10.36 6.03 8.19
CA VAL A 90 9.59 5.92 9.44
C VAL A 90 8.59 4.76 9.39
N PHE A 91 7.85 4.60 8.29
CA PHE A 91 6.78 3.60 8.20
C PHE A 91 7.30 2.17 8.03
N ASP A 92 8.29 1.96 7.14
CA ASP A 92 8.79 0.62 6.78
C ASP A 92 9.30 -0.17 8.01
N PRO A 93 10.01 0.42 9.00
CA PRO A 93 10.39 -0.30 10.23
C PRO A 93 9.19 -0.70 11.11
N ILE A 94 8.14 0.11 11.16
CA ILE A 94 6.93 -0.16 11.95
C ILE A 94 6.18 -1.35 11.33
N GLU A 95 6.00 -1.29 10.01
CA GLU A 95 5.46 -2.38 9.18
C GLU A 95 6.26 -3.68 9.35
N LEU A 96 7.59 -3.61 9.24
CA LEU A 96 8.43 -4.79 9.38
C LEU A 96 8.23 -5.47 10.75
N ALA A 97 8.22 -4.69 11.85
CA ALA A 97 7.97 -5.24 13.18
C ALA A 97 6.62 -5.94 13.28
N ALA A 98 5.57 -5.38 12.69
CA ALA A 98 4.23 -5.98 12.70
C ALA A 98 4.11 -7.22 11.81
N SER A 99 4.82 -7.24 10.68
CA SER A 99 4.90 -8.42 9.80
C SER A 99 5.46 -9.64 10.53
N GLN A 100 6.31 -9.43 11.54
CA GLN A 100 6.91 -10.48 12.36
C GLN A 100 5.95 -11.03 13.43
N VAL A 101 4.86 -10.32 13.73
CA VAL A 101 3.88 -10.66 14.78
C VAL A 101 2.49 -10.87 14.17
N GLY A 102 2.40 -11.74 13.16
CA GLY A 102 1.13 -12.14 12.56
C GLY A 102 0.63 -11.23 11.43
N ASN A 103 1.40 -10.22 11.03
CA ASN A 103 1.18 -9.42 9.82
C ASN A 103 -0.20 -8.75 9.75
N GLN A 104 -0.66 -8.24 10.88
CA GLN A 104 -1.96 -7.57 10.99
C GLN A 104 -1.91 -6.42 11.99
N TRP A 105 -2.74 -5.41 11.74
CA TRP A 105 -2.94 -4.23 12.59
C TRP A 105 -4.42 -3.97 12.76
N SER A 106 -4.78 -3.35 13.89
CA SER A 106 -6.03 -2.61 13.95
C SER A 106 -5.91 -1.36 13.07
N TYR A 107 -7.02 -0.83 12.57
CA TYR A 107 -7.01 0.44 11.83
C TYR A 107 -6.38 1.56 12.68
N ALA A 108 -6.62 1.56 14.00
CA ALA A 108 -5.98 2.51 14.91
C ALA A 108 -4.45 2.42 14.89
N ASP A 109 -3.87 1.21 14.88
CA ASP A 109 -2.41 1.03 14.81
C ASP A 109 -1.84 1.57 13.48
N ALA A 110 -2.52 1.27 12.37
CA ALA A 110 -2.11 1.75 11.05
C ALA A 110 -2.23 3.27 10.93
N ARG A 111 -3.33 3.86 11.44
CA ARG A 111 -3.53 5.31 11.50
C ARG A 111 -2.43 5.98 12.32
N ALA A 112 -2.10 5.45 13.49
CA ALA A 112 -1.02 5.97 14.33
C ALA A 112 0.36 5.87 13.64
N ALA A 113 0.65 4.75 12.96
CA ALA A 113 1.89 4.58 12.20
C ALA A 113 2.00 5.60 11.05
N ALA A 114 0.89 5.84 10.34
CA ALA A 114 0.82 6.78 9.24
C ALA A 114 0.94 8.24 9.70
N ILE A 115 0.24 8.63 10.77
CA ILE A 115 0.39 9.94 11.39
C ILE A 115 1.85 10.16 11.78
N ARG A 116 2.50 9.16 12.38
CA ARG A 116 3.90 9.25 12.76
C ARG A 116 4.82 9.42 11.54
N SER A 117 4.60 8.70 10.45
CA SER A 117 5.45 8.81 9.25
C SER A 117 5.30 10.15 8.52
N ILE A 118 4.13 10.79 8.63
CA ILE A 118 3.82 12.04 7.92
C ILE A 118 4.01 13.28 8.81
N ALA A 119 3.27 13.38 9.91
CA ALA A 119 3.20 14.59 10.73
C ALA A 119 4.50 14.89 11.50
N THR A 120 5.39 13.91 11.68
CA THR A 120 6.71 14.15 12.29
C THR A 120 7.78 14.57 11.29
N GLN A 121 7.55 14.36 9.99
CA GLN A 121 8.54 14.59 8.93
C GLN A 121 8.22 15.84 8.12
N PHE A 122 6.94 16.22 8.01
CA PHE A 122 6.47 17.22 7.05
C PHE A 122 5.64 18.31 7.75
N PRO A 123 5.48 19.49 7.13
CA PRO A 123 4.73 20.61 7.70
C PRO A 123 3.20 20.41 7.60
N VAL A 124 2.71 19.19 7.83
CA VAL A 124 1.29 18.84 7.87
C VAL A 124 0.93 18.49 9.30
N SER A 125 -0.13 19.12 9.83
CA SER A 125 -0.57 18.83 11.20
C SER A 125 -1.11 17.40 11.32
N GLU A 126 -0.89 16.78 12.48
CA GLU A 126 -1.52 15.50 12.83
C GLU A 126 -3.04 15.53 12.60
N ALA A 127 -3.72 16.61 12.99
CA ALA A 127 -5.16 16.76 12.78
C ALA A 127 -5.58 16.67 11.31
N ALA A 128 -4.79 17.24 10.39
CA ALA A 128 -5.07 17.18 8.96
C ALA A 128 -4.86 15.77 8.38
N VAL A 129 -3.80 15.06 8.83
CA VAL A 129 -3.57 13.66 8.44
C VAL A 129 -4.69 12.77 8.97
N THR A 130 -5.04 12.91 10.25
CA THR A 130 -6.15 12.18 10.88
C THR A 130 -7.47 12.44 10.16
N GLN A 131 -7.79 13.70 9.86
CA GLN A 131 -9.02 14.05 9.16
C GLN A 131 -9.09 13.42 7.77
N ALA A 132 -8.00 13.44 6.99
CA ALA A 132 -7.98 12.83 5.67
C ALA A 132 -8.09 11.30 5.72
N LEU A 133 -7.50 10.67 6.74
CA LEU A 133 -7.62 9.23 6.97
C LEU A 133 -9.05 8.86 7.39
N ASP A 134 -9.62 9.55 8.37
CA ASP A 134 -10.95 9.24 8.90
C ASP A 134 -12.04 9.50 7.84
N ALA A 135 -11.92 10.58 7.05
CA ALA A 135 -12.88 10.87 5.97
C ALA A 135 -13.02 9.72 4.98
N TYR A 136 -11.91 9.07 4.59
CA TYR A 136 -11.99 7.95 3.67
C TYR A 136 -12.24 6.61 4.39
N PHE A 137 -11.42 6.28 5.37
CA PHE A 137 -11.45 4.94 5.97
C PHE A 137 -12.60 4.77 6.95
N VAL A 138 -12.96 5.79 7.72
CA VAL A 138 -14.05 5.70 8.71
C VAL A 138 -15.37 6.09 8.05
N ASP A 139 -15.46 7.29 7.46
CA ASP A 139 -16.74 7.82 6.99
C ASP A 139 -17.23 7.14 5.71
N GLU A 140 -16.34 6.90 4.73
CA GLU A 140 -16.73 6.25 3.47
C GLU A 140 -16.70 4.72 3.53
N LEU A 141 -15.64 4.14 4.11
CA LEU A 141 -15.47 2.67 4.15
C LEU A 141 -16.06 2.01 5.39
N GLY A 142 -16.40 2.78 6.43
CA GLY A 142 -16.98 2.26 7.66
C GLY A 142 -16.00 1.46 8.53
N LEU A 143 -14.69 1.73 8.45
CA LEU A 143 -13.72 1.09 9.33
C LEU A 143 -13.87 1.62 10.76
N GLU A 144 -13.96 0.70 11.70
CA GLU A 144 -13.78 0.98 13.12
C GLU A 144 -12.30 0.91 13.50
N ASP A 145 -11.90 1.58 14.59
CA ASP A 145 -10.55 1.51 15.14
C ASP A 145 -10.04 0.08 15.35
N THR A 146 -10.94 -0.85 15.69
CA THR A 146 -10.64 -2.27 15.93
C THR A 146 -10.57 -3.12 14.65
N THR A 147 -10.88 -2.53 13.49
CA THR A 147 -10.94 -3.26 12.23
C THR A 147 -9.56 -3.76 11.85
N MET A 148 -9.42 -5.07 11.68
CA MET A 148 -8.13 -5.67 11.36
C MET A 148 -7.80 -5.55 9.88
N ILE A 149 -6.65 -4.95 9.57
CA ILE A 149 -6.05 -4.80 8.24
C ILE A 149 -4.65 -5.40 8.19
N ARG A 150 -4.04 -5.48 7.00
CA ARG A 150 -2.72 -6.10 6.83
C ARG A 150 -1.61 -5.10 7.18
N ALA A 151 -0.55 -5.59 7.81
CA ALA A 151 0.54 -4.76 8.31
C ALA A 151 1.83 -4.81 7.48
N GLY A 152 1.83 -5.47 6.32
CA GLY A 152 3.05 -5.83 5.59
C GLY A 152 2.83 -6.08 4.10
N GLU A 153 3.83 -5.74 3.28
CA GLU A 153 3.86 -6.06 1.84
C GLU A 153 3.82 -7.59 1.58
N HIS A 154 4.29 -8.41 2.54
CA HIS A 154 4.48 -9.85 2.39
C HIS A 154 3.74 -10.66 3.46
N GLY A 155 3.09 -11.75 3.03
CA GLY A 155 2.42 -12.70 3.91
C GLY A 155 0.90 -12.54 4.01
N THR A 156 0.26 -13.53 4.62
CA THR A 156 -1.17 -13.54 4.96
C THR A 156 -1.36 -13.00 6.38
N MET A 157 -2.39 -12.17 6.60
CA MET A 157 -2.79 -11.77 7.96
C MET A 157 -3.09 -13.00 8.82
N ALA A 158 -2.80 -12.96 10.13
CA ALA A 158 -3.16 -14.04 11.03
C ALA A 158 -4.69 -14.30 11.06
N SER A 159 -5.50 -13.25 10.91
CA SER A 159 -6.96 -13.33 10.80
C SER A 159 -7.47 -13.67 9.39
N ALA A 160 -6.59 -13.91 8.41
CA ALA A 160 -7.02 -14.20 7.05
C ALA A 160 -7.88 -15.47 7.01
N PRO A 161 -9.00 -15.48 6.28
CA PRO A 161 -9.75 -16.71 6.04
C PRO A 161 -8.82 -17.73 5.38
N ALA A 162 -8.99 -19.01 5.74
CA ALA A 162 -8.18 -20.08 5.17
C ALA A 162 -8.14 -19.94 3.64
N PRO A 163 -6.94 -20.01 3.01
CA PRO A 163 -6.84 -19.83 1.58
C PRO A 163 -7.81 -20.81 0.94
N ARG A 164 -8.72 -20.31 0.09
CA ARG A 164 -9.57 -21.17 -0.73
C ARG A 164 -8.60 -22.12 -1.43
N ARG A 165 -8.58 -23.40 -1.03
CA ARG A 165 -7.87 -24.44 -1.78
C ARG A 165 -8.46 -24.36 -3.17
N SER A 166 -7.79 -23.69 -4.10
CA SER A 166 -8.05 -23.88 -5.51
C SER A 166 -7.83 -25.36 -5.71
N GLY A 167 -8.92 -26.11 -5.85
CA GLY A 167 -8.91 -27.56 -6.04
C GLY A 167 -8.26 -27.88 -7.37
N ARG A 168 -6.94 -27.81 -7.42
CA ARG A 168 -6.07 -28.42 -8.41
C ARG A 168 -4.64 -28.25 -7.91
N ALA A 169 -4.12 -29.31 -7.31
CA ALA A 169 -2.69 -29.56 -7.40
C ALA A 169 -2.27 -29.38 -8.87
N PRO A 170 -1.09 -28.79 -9.16
CA PRO A 170 -0.59 -28.78 -10.51
C PRO A 170 -0.53 -30.23 -10.97
N ARG A 171 -1.35 -30.60 -11.97
CA ARG A 171 -1.13 -31.84 -12.70
C ARG A 171 0.31 -31.76 -13.17
N GLN A 172 1.18 -32.62 -12.65
CA GLN A 172 2.48 -32.87 -13.26
C GLN A 172 2.22 -33.01 -14.75
N ARG A 173 2.73 -32.08 -15.56
CA ARG A 173 2.79 -32.29 -17.00
C ARG A 173 3.61 -33.56 -17.15
N HIS A 174 2.95 -34.64 -17.53
CA HIS A 174 3.62 -35.80 -18.09
C HIS A 174 4.35 -35.27 -19.34
N MET A 175 5.64 -34.93 -19.17
CA MET A 175 6.52 -34.70 -20.30
C MET A 175 6.60 -36.05 -21.01
N PRO A 176 6.26 -36.14 -22.31
CA PRO A 176 6.58 -37.33 -23.07
C PRO A 176 8.10 -37.50 -23.05
N ASN A 177 8.56 -38.67 -22.59
CA ASN A 177 9.97 -39.06 -22.62
C ASN A 177 10.48 -39.01 -24.07
N PHE A 178 11.11 -37.90 -24.46
CA PHE A 178 11.95 -37.87 -25.64
C PHE A 178 13.25 -38.60 -25.31
N ARG A 179 13.25 -39.92 -25.57
CA ARG A 179 14.47 -40.73 -25.68
C ARG A 179 15.32 -40.13 -26.81
N PHE A 180 16.40 -39.46 -26.45
CA PHE A 180 17.51 -39.21 -27.38
C PHE A 180 18.07 -40.56 -27.84
N LYS A 181 18.04 -40.82 -29.14
CA LYS A 181 18.87 -41.86 -29.77
C LYS A 181 20.18 -41.19 -30.21
N PRO A 182 21.35 -41.67 -29.76
CA PRO A 182 22.62 -41.20 -30.31
C PRO A 182 22.83 -41.78 -31.72
N TYR A 183 23.34 -40.93 -32.62
CA TYR A 183 24.11 -41.34 -33.79
C TYR A 183 25.59 -41.30 -33.42
#